data_AF-A0A257DA29-F1
#
_entry.id   AF-A0A257DA29-F1
#
_cell.length_a   1.000
_cell.length_b   1.000
_cell.length_c   1.000
_cell.angle_alpha   90.00
_cell.angle_beta   90.00
_cell.angle_gamma   90.00
#
_symmetry.space_group_name_H-M   'P 1'
#
loop_
_entity.id
_entity.type
_entity.pdbx_description
1 polymer ?
#
loop_
_entity_poly.entity_id
_entity_poly.type
_entity_poly.pdbx_seq_one_letter_code
_entity_poly.pdbx_strand_id
1 'polypeptide(L)'
;MDLAEPLLAGLTLAVCAVLLVRLCLPLAHRQRFDRTLRGWGWTLRHGALQLWHWRTSRRLARAEAEAVIRRARAGKPVDDDGEWTGNVYTPKSFRKTRRPDQLH
;
A
#
# COMPACT_ATOMS: atom_id res chain seq x y z
N MET A 1 2.54 21.60 -14.71
CA MET A 1 3.63 22.23 -13.93
C MET A 1 4.06 21.18 -12.92
N ASP A 2 5.13 20.47 -13.23
CA ASP A 2 5.59 19.33 -12.44
C ASP A 2 6.04 19.78 -11.06
N LEU A 3 5.26 19.41 -10.05
CA LEU A 3 5.55 19.70 -8.64
C LEU A 3 6.91 19.13 -8.20
N ALA A 4 7.48 18.20 -8.97
CA ALA A 4 8.78 17.59 -8.72
C ALA A 4 9.94 18.60 -8.84
N GLU A 5 9.88 19.54 -9.79
CA GLU A 5 10.98 20.46 -10.07
C GLU A 5 11.28 21.44 -8.92
N PRO A 6 10.30 22.17 -8.35
CA PRO A 6 10.55 23.02 -7.18
C PRO A 6 10.91 22.20 -5.94
N LEU A 7 10.45 20.95 -5.84
CA LEU A 7 10.76 20.06 -4.72
C LEU A 7 12.22 19.62 -4.75
N LEU A 8 12.72 19.25 -5.94
CA LEU A 8 14.13 18.91 -6.15
C LEU A 8 15.03 20.10 -5.90
N ALA A 9 14.66 21.29 -6.42
CA ALA A 9 15.40 22.52 -6.20
C ALA A 9 15.45 22.93 -4.71
N GLY A 10 14.34 22.81 -4.00
CA GLY A 10 14.29 23.07 -2.55
C GLY A 10 15.13 22.08 -1.76
N LEU A 11 15.09 20.79 -2.15
CA LEU A 11 15.88 19.75 -1.48
C LEU A 11 17.38 19.93 -1.71
N THR A 12 17.82 20.24 -2.93
CA THR A 12 19.24 20.53 -3.21
C THR A 12 19.71 21.78 -2.48
N LEU A 13 18.91 22.86 -2.45
CA LEU A 13 19.22 24.06 -1.68
C LEU A 13 19.40 23.74 -0.19
N ALA A 14 18.51 22.93 0.39
CA ALA A 14 18.59 22.51 1.79
C ALA A 14 19.87 21.72 2.07
N VAL A 15 20.24 20.77 1.19
CA VAL A 15 21.49 20.00 1.31
C VAL A 15 22.71 20.92 1.23
N CYS A 16 22.73 21.88 0.30
CA CYS A 16 23.79 22.87 0.18
C CYS A 16 23.90 23.74 1.44
N ALA A 17 22.78 24.20 2.01
CA ALA A 17 22.78 24.99 3.23
C ALA A 17 23.36 24.20 4.41
N VAL A 18 23.00 22.92 4.56
CA VAL A 18 23.56 22.04 5.60
C VAL A 18 25.07 21.86 5.43
N LEU A 19 25.55 21.67 4.21
CA LEU A 19 26.98 21.57 3.90
C LEU A 19 27.72 22.88 4.23
N LEU A 20 27.14 24.02 3.89
CA LEU A 20 27.72 25.34 4.16
C LEU A 20 27.81 25.59 5.67
N VAL A 21 26.75 25.28 6.42
CA VAL A 21 26.76 25.33 7.89
C VAL A 21 27.86 24.42 8.45
N ARG A 22 27.97 23.18 7.98
CA ARG A 22 29.02 22.24 8.40
C ARG A 22 30.43 22.78 8.12
N LEU A 23 30.61 23.48 7.01
CA LEU A 23 31.88 24.08 6.62
C LEU A 23 32.26 25.24 7.55
N CYS A 24 31.32 26.12 7.85
CA CYS A 24 31.50 27.26 8.76
C CYS A 24 31.65 26.85 10.23
N LEU A 25 31.20 25.66 10.62
CA LEU A 25 31.34 25.18 12.01
C LEU A 25 32.79 24.74 12.34
N PRO A 26 33.40 25.28 13.42
CA PRO A 26 34.69 24.82 13.93
C PRO A 26 34.62 23.40 14.52
N LEU A 27 35.76 22.70 14.61
CA LEU A 27 35.86 21.29 15.02
C LEU A 27 35.11 20.95 16.33
N ALA A 28 35.11 21.86 17.32
CA ALA A 28 34.42 21.66 18.59
C ALA A 28 32.89 21.56 18.43
N HIS A 29 32.30 22.31 17.50
CA HIS A 29 30.88 22.27 17.21
C HIS A 29 30.51 21.18 16.20
N ARG A 30 31.45 20.74 15.36
CA ARG A 30 31.23 19.65 14.40
C ARG A 30 30.82 18.35 15.08
N GLN A 31 31.37 18.01 16.25
CA GLN A 31 31.00 16.77 16.94
C GLN A 31 29.55 16.76 17.44
N ARG A 32 29.07 17.90 17.94
CA ARG A 32 27.66 18.06 18.36
C ARG A 32 26.73 18.03 17.15
N PHE A 33 27.11 18.74 16.09
CA PHE A 33 26.35 18.77 14.84
C PHE A 33 26.29 17.40 14.15
N ASP A 34 27.40 16.65 14.08
CA ASP A 34 27.39 15.30 13.49
C ASP A 34 26.56 14.32 14.34
N ARG A 35 26.54 14.48 15.67
CA ARG A 35 25.68 13.68 16.55
C ARG A 35 24.19 13.95 16.29
N THR A 36 23.78 15.21 16.17
CA THR A 36 22.39 15.55 15.86
C THR A 36 22.03 15.11 14.44
N LEU A 37 22.91 15.31 13.46
CA LEU A 37 22.71 14.87 12.08
C LEU A 37 22.56 13.35 11.97
N ARG A 38 23.35 12.57 12.72
CA ARG A 38 23.22 11.11 12.77
C ARG A 38 21.89 10.67 13.37
N GLY A 39 21.44 11.33 14.44
CA GLY A 39 20.13 11.06 15.04
C GLY A 39 18.99 11.34 14.07
N TRP A 40 19.03 12.49 13.39
CA TRP A 40 18.05 12.87 12.38
C TRP A 40 18.11 11.98 11.14
N GLY A 41 19.30 11.57 10.72
CA GLY A 41 19.48 10.63 9.62
C GLY A 41 18.88 9.25 9.93
N TRP A 42 18.99 8.79 11.18
CA TRP A 42 18.36 7.55 11.64
C TRP A 42 16.83 7.64 11.61
N THR A 43 16.25 8.73 12.13
CA THR A 43 14.79 8.91 12.15
C THR A 43 14.23 9.09 10.73
N LEU A 44 14.89 9.87 9.87
CA LEU A 44 14.54 10.02 8.46
C LEU A 44 14.63 8.69 7.72
N ARG A 45 15.70 7.91 7.94
CA ARG A 45 15.86 6.60 7.30
C ARG A 45 14.79 5.61 7.76
N HIS A 46 14.47 5.55 9.05
CA HIS A 46 13.38 4.72 9.56
C HIS A 46 12.02 5.17 9.00
N GLY A 47 11.74 6.47 8.97
CA GLY A 47 10.50 7.01 8.39
C GLY A 47 10.38 6.74 6.90
N ALA A 48 11.47 6.94 6.14
CA ALA A 48 11.52 6.67 4.70
C ALA A 48 11.36 5.18 4.41
N LEU A 49 12.01 4.29 5.18
CA LEU A 49 11.84 2.85 5.06
C LEU A 49 10.42 2.42 5.41
N GLN A 50 9.80 2.99 6.44
CA GLN A 50 8.40 2.73 6.78
C GLN A 50 7.44 3.18 5.66
N LEU A 51 7.64 4.37 5.11
CA LEU A 51 6.85 4.88 3.98
C LEU A 51 7.05 4.01 2.72
N TRP A 52 8.28 3.57 2.48
CA TRP A 52 8.62 2.69 1.38
C TRP A 52 7.95 1.32 1.56
N HIS A 53 8.08 0.71 2.74
CA HIS A 53 7.44 -0.55 3.09
C HIS A 53 5.91 -0.45 2.98
N TRP A 54 5.32 0.68 3.35
CA TRP A 54 3.89 0.94 3.19
C TRP A 54 3.47 1.07 1.73
N ARG A 55 4.29 1.69 0.87
CA ARG A 55 4.06 1.72 -0.58
C ARG A 55 4.20 0.33 -1.21
N THR A 56 5.20 -0.44 -0.81
CA THR A 56 5.42 -1.80 -1.33
C THR A 56 4.36 -2.78 -0.81
N SER A 57 3.93 -2.66 0.44
CA SER A 57 2.86 -3.50 1.00
C SER A 57 1.51 -3.20 0.34
N ARG A 58 1.23 -1.92 0.01
CA ARG A 58 0.05 -1.56 -0.79
C ARG A 58 0.08 -2.15 -2.20
N ARG A 59 1.26 -2.29 -2.81
CA ARG A 59 1.41 -2.97 -4.11
C ARG A 59 1.16 -4.48 -3.99
N LEU A 60 1.69 -5.11 -2.95
CA LEU A 60 1.46 -6.52 -2.67
C LEU A 60 -0.03 -6.80 -2.37
N ALA A 61 -0.68 -5.97 -1.56
CA ALA A 61 -2.11 -6.11 -1.25
C ALA A 61 -3.01 -5.96 -2.48
N ARG A 62 -2.64 -5.09 -3.44
CA ARG A 62 -3.35 -4.98 -4.72
C ARG A 62 -3.18 -6.25 -5.58
N ALA A 63 -1.96 -6.80 -5.63
CA ALA A 63 -1.70 -8.03 -6.36
C ALA A 63 -2.45 -9.23 -5.76
N GLU A 64 -2.50 -9.32 -4.43
CA GLU A 64 -3.27 -10.36 -3.71
C GLU A 64 -4.78 -10.23 -3.97
N ALA A 65 -5.32 -9.00 -3.91
CA ALA A 65 -6.72 -8.73 -4.19
C ALA A 65 -7.09 -9.05 -5.66
N GLU A 66 -6.24 -8.67 -6.61
CA GLU A 66 -6.43 -9.01 -8.02
C GLU A 66 -6.34 -10.52 -8.28
N ALA A 67 -5.47 -11.24 -7.54
CA ALA A 67 -5.38 -12.70 -7.62
C ALA A 67 -6.66 -13.38 -7.11
N VAL A 68 -7.25 -12.89 -6.01
CA VAL A 68 -8.54 -13.38 -5.49
C VAL A 68 -9.67 -13.10 -6.48
N ILE A 69 -9.75 -11.89 -7.03
CA ILE A 69 -10.77 -11.52 -8.05
C ILE A 69 -10.63 -12.41 -9.29
N ARG A 70 -9.39 -12.66 -9.74
CA ARG A 70 -9.12 -13.52 -10.89
C ARG A 70 -9.48 -14.97 -10.62
N ARG A 71 -9.19 -15.50 -9.42
CA ARG A 71 -9.60 -16.86 -9.01
C ARG A 71 -11.12 -16.97 -8.92
N ALA A 72 -11.81 -15.97 -8.37
CA ALA A 72 -13.27 -15.92 -8.34
C ALA A 72 -13.86 -15.86 -9.76
N ARG A 73 -13.24 -15.10 -10.67
CA ARG A 73 -13.66 -15.01 -12.07
C ARG A 73 -13.38 -16.29 -12.87
N ALA A 74 -12.27 -16.98 -12.59
CA ALA A 74 -11.91 -18.24 -13.24
C ALA A 74 -12.63 -19.47 -12.64
N GLY A 75 -13.01 -19.39 -11.37
CA GLY A 75 -13.72 -20.45 -10.65
C GLY A 75 -15.24 -20.32 -10.66
N LYS A 76 -15.80 -19.25 -11.25
CA LYS A 76 -17.25 -19.12 -11.44
C LYS A 76 -17.66 -19.93 -12.69
N PRO A 77 -18.42 -21.03 -12.55
CA PRO A 77 -19.09 -21.61 -13.69
C PRO A 77 -20.06 -20.55 -14.24
N VAL A 78 -20.18 -20.48 -15.57
CA VAL A 78 -21.03 -19.53 -16.31
C VAL A 78 -22.53 -19.69 -15.98
N ASP A 79 -22.92 -20.66 -15.15
CA ASP A 79 -24.31 -21.05 -14.88
C ASP A 79 -24.86 -20.69 -13.48
N ASP A 80 -24.15 -19.92 -12.65
CA ASP A 80 -24.63 -19.54 -11.29
C ASP A 80 -25.49 -18.25 -11.32
N ASP A 81 -26.49 -18.28 -12.20
CA ASP A 81 -27.52 -17.26 -12.33
C ASP A 81 -28.61 -17.51 -11.29
N GLY A 82 -28.30 -17.15 -10.04
CA GLY A 82 -29.30 -17.02 -8.98
C GLY A 82 -30.31 -15.93 -9.35
N GLU A 83 -31.59 -16.22 -9.14
CA GLU A 83 -32.67 -15.29 -9.45
C GLU A 83 -32.86 -14.35 -8.26
N TRP A 84 -32.81 -13.05 -8.53
CA TRP A 84 -32.97 -12.03 -7.50
C TRP A 84 -34.44 -11.60 -7.46
N THR A 85 -35.12 -11.87 -6.35
CA THR A 85 -36.52 -11.45 -6.15
C THR A 85 -36.58 -10.48 -4.98
N GLY A 86 -36.76 -9.18 -5.28
CA GLY A 86 -36.83 -8.15 -4.24
C GLY A 86 -35.51 -7.99 -3.47
N ASN A 87 -35.49 -8.19 -2.15
CA ASN A 87 -34.27 -8.13 -1.32
C ASN A 87 -33.69 -9.53 -1.00
N VAL A 88 -34.18 -10.58 -1.65
CA VAL A 88 -33.79 -11.96 -1.36
C VAL A 88 -33.08 -12.55 -2.57
N TYR A 89 -31.83 -12.98 -2.36
CA TYR A 89 -31.04 -13.72 -3.34
C TYR A 89 -31.27 -15.22 -3.14
N THR A 90 -31.82 -15.90 -4.15
CA THR A 90 -32.04 -17.36 -4.10
C THR A 90 -31.11 -18.07 -5.08
N PRO A 91 -30.05 -18.77 -4.59
CA PRO A 91 -29.17 -19.54 -5.45
C PRO A 91 -29.85 -20.80 -5.98
N LYS A 92 -29.70 -21.10 -7.28
CA LYS A 92 -30.32 -22.28 -7.94
C LYS A 92 -29.82 -23.62 -7.40
N SER A 93 -28.66 -23.65 -6.73
CA SER A 93 -28.11 -24.85 -6.08
C SER A 93 -29.00 -25.42 -4.96
N PHE A 94 -29.89 -24.61 -4.39
CA PHE A 94 -30.90 -25.05 -3.43
C PHE A 94 -32.12 -25.72 -4.08
N ARG A 95 -32.30 -25.61 -5.40
CA ARG A 95 -33.29 -26.39 -6.18
C ARG A 95 -32.73 -27.76 -6.59
N LYS A 96 -32.07 -28.48 -5.66
CA LYS A 96 -31.87 -29.92 -5.84
C LYS A 96 -33.14 -30.65 -5.41
N THR A 97 -33.89 -31.09 -6.41
CA THR A 97 -34.96 -32.09 -6.45
C THR A 97 -35.39 -32.65 -5.10
N ARG A 98 -36.56 -32.23 -4.61
CA ARG A 98 -37.34 -33.02 -3.67
C ARG A 98 -37.64 -34.35 -4.38
N ARG A 99 -37.06 -35.46 -3.91
CA ARG A 99 -37.42 -36.79 -4.44
C ARG A 99 -38.89 -37.06 -4.12
N PRO A 100 -39.71 -37.54 -5.07
CA PRO A 100 -41.08 -37.94 -4.82
C PRO A 100 -41.10 -39.41 -4.38
N ASP A 101 -40.67 -39.71 -3.15
CA ASP A 101 -40.68 -41.11 -2.67
C ASP A 101 -40.75 -41.28 -1.14
N GLN A 102 -41.37 -40.36 -0.41
CA GLN A 102 -41.86 -40.68 0.94
C GLN A 102 -43.39 -40.76 0.95
N LEU A 103 -43.86 -41.90 0.45
CA LEU A 103 -45.08 -42.55 0.91
C LEU A 103 -44.99 -42.74 2.43
N HIS A 104 -46.00 -42.27 3.17
CA HIS A 104 -46.89 -43.11 3.97
C HIS A 104 -48.08 -42.29 4.49
#